data_AF-A0A6L2Q7F0-F1
#
_entry.id   AF-A0A6L2Q7F0-F1
#
_cell.length_a   1.000
_cell.length_b   1.000
_cell.length_c   1.000
_cell.angle_alpha   90.00
_cell.angle_beta   90.00
_cell.angle_gamma   90.00
#
_symmetry.space_group_name_H-M   'P 1'
#
loop_
_entity.id
_entity.type
_entity.pdbx_description
1 polymer ?
#
loop_
_entity_poly.entity_id
_entity_poly.type
_entity_poly.pdbx_seq_one_letter_code
_entity_poly.pdbx_strand_id
1 'polypeptide(L)'
;MVPSTMVPPILITVFYEALCPDSRSFFTKQLLPTFEKIPHLIQINLVPYGKAKTEKVGDSYNFSCQHGPLECQANKIHACAIAKVTQPDILLKYTTCMISNNMSPEKIGEECAQEHGVRWKLVAECAAGMEGDELLKHHGEATNALYPRVSFIPTVLLDQNQDNQPAILKNLLKEVCARLQEQVGSFPFTLEALLQKACPCRLYACRLDTNICLHVATHVAALYIRSVRLCDVLCSCEYKSVCPASHLGMWQCHVRRYMSNGC
;
A
#
# COMPACT_ATOMS: atom_id res chain seq x y z
N MET A 1 -15.22 22.68 6.51
CA MET A 1 -15.50 21.99 5.24
C MET A 1 -14.16 21.61 4.66
N VAL A 2 -13.79 20.33 4.72
CA VAL A 2 -12.50 19.85 4.19
C VAL A 2 -12.64 19.80 2.66
N PRO A 3 -11.75 20.41 1.86
CA PRO A 3 -11.81 20.25 0.41
C PRO A 3 -11.62 18.77 0.11
N SER A 4 -12.62 18.13 -0.49
CA SER A 4 -12.44 16.81 -1.09
C SER A 4 -11.22 16.87 -2.01
N THR A 5 -10.21 16.05 -1.74
CA THR A 5 -9.11 15.85 -2.66
C THR A 5 -9.71 15.40 -3.99
N MET A 6 -9.46 16.14 -5.09
CA MET A 6 -9.98 15.77 -6.42
C MET A 6 -9.37 14.46 -6.93
N VAL A 7 -8.33 13.93 -6.28
CA VAL A 7 -7.77 12.60 -6.52
C VAL A 7 -8.40 11.61 -5.53
N PRO A 8 -9.06 10.54 -6.02
CA PRO A 8 -9.50 9.43 -5.19
C PRO A 8 -8.32 8.79 -4.45
N PRO A 9 -8.43 8.50 -3.14
CA PRO A 9 -7.38 7.79 -2.42
C PRO A 9 -7.09 6.42 -3.03
N ILE A 10 -5.81 6.02 -3.06
CA ILE A 10 -5.42 4.66 -3.47
C ILE A 10 -5.83 3.68 -2.40
N LEU A 11 -6.62 2.67 -2.76
CA LEU A 11 -7.00 1.60 -1.85
C LEU A 11 -5.85 0.58 -1.74
N ILE A 12 -5.23 0.50 -0.57
CA ILE A 12 -4.23 -0.52 -0.24
C ILE A 12 -4.91 -1.63 0.54
N THR A 13 -5.08 -2.80 -0.07
CA THR A 13 -5.57 -4.01 0.63
C THR A 13 -4.40 -4.94 0.93
N VAL A 14 -4.23 -5.32 2.20
CA VAL A 14 -3.10 -6.14 2.65
C VAL A 14 -3.63 -7.46 3.19
N PHE A 15 -3.27 -8.56 2.52
CA PHE A 15 -3.51 -9.93 2.96
C PHE A 15 -2.29 -10.40 3.74
N TYR A 16 -2.46 -10.76 5.01
CA TYR A 16 -1.34 -11.01 5.91
C TYR A 16 -1.60 -12.06 6.98
N GLU A 17 -0.53 -12.48 7.64
CA GLU A 17 -0.51 -13.39 8.79
C GLU A 17 0.12 -12.68 9.98
N ALA A 18 -0.49 -12.80 11.15
CA ALA A 18 -0.08 -12.08 12.34
C ALA A 18 1.28 -12.52 12.91
N LEU A 19 1.77 -13.74 12.60
CA LEU A 19 3.08 -14.25 13.04
C LEU A 19 4.12 -14.31 11.92
N CYS A 20 3.74 -14.01 10.68
CA CYS A 20 4.66 -14.06 9.55
C CYS A 20 5.69 -12.91 9.64
N PRO A 21 7.01 -13.21 9.62
CA PRO A 21 8.05 -12.20 9.73
C PRO A 21 8.03 -11.20 8.56
N ASP A 22 7.66 -11.63 7.36
CA ASP A 22 7.55 -10.76 6.19
C ASP A 22 6.35 -9.80 6.30
N SER A 23 5.23 -10.28 6.86
CA SER A 23 4.06 -9.45 7.15
C SER A 23 4.40 -8.37 8.18
N ARG A 24 5.06 -8.77 9.28
CA ARG A 24 5.58 -7.83 10.28
C ARG A 24 6.53 -6.79 9.67
N SER A 25 7.47 -7.24 8.83
CA SER A 25 8.43 -6.35 8.16
C SER A 25 7.72 -5.36 7.24
N PHE A 26 6.70 -5.80 6.49
CA PHE A 26 5.91 -4.92 5.63
C PHE A 26 5.13 -3.87 6.43
N PHE A 27 4.44 -4.25 7.51
CA PHE A 27 3.70 -3.32 8.36
C PHE A 27 4.61 -2.23 8.94
N THR A 28 5.71 -2.65 9.56
CA THR A 28 6.62 -1.75 10.29
C THR A 28 7.50 -0.89 9.38
N LYS A 29 7.91 -1.41 8.21
CA LYS A 29 8.88 -0.70 7.34
C LYS A 29 8.26 -0.06 6.10
N GLN A 30 7.07 -0.49 5.67
CA GLN A 30 6.44 -0.02 4.44
C GLN A 30 5.08 0.61 4.70
N LEU A 31 4.13 -0.14 5.27
CA LEU A 31 2.73 0.28 5.36
C LEU A 31 2.53 1.49 6.27
N LEU A 32 2.89 1.38 7.56
CA LEU A 32 2.72 2.46 8.52
C LEU A 32 3.52 3.72 8.12
N PRO A 33 4.82 3.64 7.74
CA PRO A 33 5.57 4.81 7.29
C PRO A 33 5.00 5.47 6.01
N THR A 34 4.38 4.70 5.12
CA THR A 34 3.72 5.26 3.93
C THR A 34 2.44 5.99 4.33
N PHE A 35 1.61 5.39 5.18
CA PHE A 35 0.38 6.00 5.69
C PHE A 35 0.66 7.31 6.43
N GLU A 36 1.68 7.36 7.29
CA GLU A 36 2.02 8.58 8.03
C GLU A 36 2.48 9.72 7.11
N LYS A 37 3.08 9.41 5.96
CA LYS A 37 3.50 10.42 4.98
C LYS A 37 2.35 10.98 4.15
N ILE A 38 1.40 10.14 3.76
CA ILE A 38 0.33 10.48 2.82
C ILE A 38 -1.06 9.98 3.26
N PRO A 39 -1.49 10.27 4.51
CA PRO A 39 -2.68 9.63 5.10
C PRO A 39 -3.98 9.99 4.38
N HIS A 40 -4.02 11.13 3.69
CA HIS A 40 -5.20 11.61 2.95
C HIS A 40 -5.26 11.10 1.51
N LEU A 41 -4.21 10.44 1.02
CA LEU A 41 -4.12 9.95 -0.36
C LEU A 41 -4.25 8.43 -0.45
N ILE A 42 -4.40 7.74 0.68
CA ILE A 42 -4.56 6.29 0.71
C ILE A 42 -5.68 5.88 1.65
N GLN A 43 -6.36 4.80 1.29
CA GLN A 43 -7.28 4.08 2.15
C GLN A 43 -6.70 2.69 2.42
N ILE A 44 -6.81 2.20 3.65
CA ILE A 44 -6.26 0.90 4.03
C ILE A 44 -7.39 -0.08 4.32
N ASN A 45 -7.25 -1.28 3.76
CA ASN A 45 -8.05 -2.45 4.07
C ASN A 45 -7.12 -3.58 4.52
N LEU A 46 -7.40 -4.18 5.68
CA LEU A 46 -6.55 -5.20 6.29
C LEU A 46 -7.29 -6.54 6.29
N VAL A 47 -6.59 -7.61 5.87
CA VAL A 47 -7.15 -8.96 5.78
C VAL A 47 -6.24 -9.95 6.52
N PRO A 48 -6.39 -10.08 7.86
CA PRO A 48 -5.65 -11.05 8.67
C PRO A 48 -6.23 -12.44 8.48
N TYR A 49 -5.53 -13.30 7.75
CA TYR A 49 -5.90 -14.70 7.56
C TYR A 49 -4.74 -15.47 6.95
N GLY A 50 -4.20 -14.92 5.87
CA GLY A 50 -3.03 -15.46 5.19
C GLY A 50 -3.31 -16.77 4.47
N LYS A 51 -2.52 -17.78 4.79
CA LYS A 51 -2.65 -19.14 4.25
C LYS A 51 -3.34 -20.09 5.23
N ALA A 52 -4.07 -19.56 6.20
CA ALA A 52 -4.88 -20.37 7.09
C ALA A 52 -5.94 -21.18 6.30
N LYS A 53 -6.45 -22.24 6.93
CA LYS A 53 -7.59 -23.02 6.45
C LYS A 53 -8.73 -22.90 7.43
N THR A 54 -9.93 -22.77 6.90
CA THR A 54 -11.18 -22.72 7.68
C THR A 54 -11.96 -24.00 7.43
N GLU A 55 -12.34 -24.69 8.49
CA GLU A 55 -13.19 -25.88 8.45
C GLU A 55 -14.45 -25.63 9.29
N LYS A 56 -15.63 -25.89 8.74
CA LYS A 56 -16.88 -25.79 9.49
C LYS A 56 -17.08 -27.04 10.34
N VAL A 57 -17.28 -26.86 11.65
CA VAL A 57 -17.50 -27.94 12.62
C VAL A 57 -18.79 -27.65 13.38
N GLY A 58 -19.89 -28.30 12.97
CA GLY A 58 -21.22 -27.99 13.48
C GLY A 58 -21.61 -26.54 13.17
N ASP A 59 -21.91 -25.76 14.21
CA ASP A 59 -22.22 -24.33 14.13
C ASP A 59 -21.01 -23.41 14.38
N SER A 60 -19.80 -23.97 14.44
CA SER A 60 -18.55 -23.23 14.68
C SER A 60 -17.53 -23.44 13.54
N TYR A 61 -16.40 -22.75 13.64
CA TYR A 61 -15.29 -22.81 12.70
C TYR A 61 -14.00 -23.21 13.41
N ASN A 62 -13.26 -24.12 12.81
CA ASN A 62 -11.90 -24.43 13.20
C ASN A 62 -10.92 -23.81 12.21
N PHE A 63 -9.84 -23.22 12.72
CA PHE A 63 -8.81 -22.57 11.93
C PHE A 63 -7.47 -23.29 12.06
N SER A 64 -6.84 -23.60 10.94
CA SER A 64 -5.48 -24.15 10.90
C SER A 64 -4.55 -23.15 10.24
N CYS A 65 -3.60 -22.60 10.99
CA CYS A 65 -2.67 -21.56 10.54
C CYS A 65 -1.23 -22.10 10.38
N GLN A 66 -0.39 -21.42 9.59
CA GLN A 66 0.94 -21.93 9.23
C GLN A 66 1.89 -21.95 10.43
N HIS A 67 1.76 -20.97 11.33
CA HIS A 67 2.57 -20.85 12.53
C HIS A 67 1.84 -21.36 13.79
N GLY A 68 0.86 -22.25 13.60
CA GLY A 68 0.15 -22.94 14.68
C GLY A 68 -1.01 -22.13 15.30
N PRO A 69 -1.59 -22.64 16.41
CA PRO A 69 -2.80 -22.06 17.01
C PRO A 69 -2.65 -20.60 17.47
N LEU A 70 -1.43 -20.23 17.88
CA LEU A 70 -1.12 -18.88 18.36
C LEU A 70 -1.26 -17.85 17.22
N GLU A 71 -0.96 -18.23 15.98
CA GLU A 71 -1.24 -17.41 14.81
C GLU A 71 -2.73 -17.25 14.55
N CYS A 72 -3.52 -18.32 14.69
CA CYS A 72 -4.97 -18.22 14.52
C CYS A 72 -5.59 -17.29 15.57
N GLN A 73 -5.12 -17.38 16.83
CA GLN A 73 -5.55 -16.47 17.90
C GLN A 73 -5.19 -15.02 17.56
N ALA A 74 -3.96 -14.76 17.12
CA ALA A 74 -3.52 -13.43 16.73
C ALA A 74 -4.29 -12.88 15.51
N ASN A 75 -4.49 -13.68 14.45
CA ASN A 75 -5.30 -13.31 13.30
C ASN A 75 -6.72 -12.94 13.71
N LYS A 76 -7.33 -13.70 14.64
CA LYS A 76 -8.67 -13.41 15.16
C LYS A 76 -8.72 -12.10 15.96
N ILE A 77 -7.73 -11.84 16.81
CA ILE A 77 -7.61 -10.56 17.53
C ILE A 77 -7.47 -9.39 16.54
N HIS A 78 -6.65 -9.55 15.50
CA HIS A 78 -6.51 -8.55 14.44
C HIS A 78 -7.82 -8.31 13.67
N ALA A 79 -8.57 -9.37 13.35
CA ALA A 79 -9.89 -9.27 12.72
C ALA A 79 -10.88 -8.48 13.58
N CYS A 80 -10.91 -8.77 14.88
CA CYS A 80 -11.71 -8.02 15.85
C CYS A 80 -11.24 -6.57 16.00
N ALA A 81 -9.94 -6.30 15.98
CA ALA A 81 -9.43 -4.92 15.99
C ALA A 81 -9.96 -4.11 14.80
N ILE A 82 -9.96 -4.71 13.59
CA ILE A 82 -10.52 -4.11 12.38
C ILE A 82 -12.01 -3.82 12.52
N ALA A 83 -12.77 -4.73 13.15
CA ALA A 83 -14.20 -4.55 13.36
C ALA A 83 -14.55 -3.49 14.44
N LYS A 84 -13.71 -3.35 15.48
CA LYS A 84 -14.02 -2.51 16.65
C LYS A 84 -13.37 -1.12 16.63
N VAL A 85 -12.27 -0.93 15.89
CA VAL A 85 -11.55 0.36 15.84
C VAL A 85 -11.93 1.11 14.57
N THR A 86 -12.72 2.18 14.74
CA THR A 86 -13.30 2.94 13.61
C THR A 86 -12.37 4.01 13.03
N GLN A 87 -11.33 4.40 13.77
CA GLN A 87 -10.38 5.45 13.36
C GLN A 87 -9.23 4.79 12.58
N PRO A 88 -9.06 5.07 11.26
CA PRO A 88 -8.09 4.36 10.43
C PRO A 88 -6.64 4.51 10.87
N ASP A 89 -6.26 5.68 11.37
CA ASP A 89 -4.92 5.97 11.87
C ASP A 89 -4.63 5.19 13.16
N ILE A 90 -5.58 5.15 14.09
CA ILE A 90 -5.48 4.36 15.33
C ILE A 90 -5.48 2.87 14.99
N LEU A 91 -6.35 2.40 14.09
CA LEU A 91 -6.41 1.00 13.67
C LEU A 91 -5.07 0.54 13.10
N LEU A 92 -4.46 1.33 12.20
CA LEU A 92 -3.20 0.95 11.59
C LEU A 92 -2.06 0.94 12.61
N LYS A 93 -1.98 1.95 13.48
CA LYS A 93 -0.96 1.99 14.56
C LYS A 93 -1.11 0.82 15.52
N TYR A 94 -2.33 0.55 15.95
CA TYR A 94 -2.66 -0.56 16.85
C TYR A 94 -2.30 -1.92 16.24
N THR A 95 -2.71 -2.19 15.00
CA THR A 95 -2.37 -3.45 14.32
C THR A 95 -0.88 -3.58 14.01
N THR A 96 -0.18 -2.47 13.73
CA THR A 96 1.27 -2.45 13.55
C THR A 96 2.02 -2.71 14.86
N CYS A 97 1.52 -2.19 15.99
CA CYS A 97 2.04 -2.50 17.32
C CYS A 97 1.90 -4.01 17.61
N MET A 98 0.70 -4.57 17.42
CA MET A 98 0.45 -6.01 17.66
C MET A 98 1.36 -6.90 16.81
N ILE A 99 1.40 -6.68 15.48
CA ILE A 99 2.21 -7.50 14.56
C ILE A 99 3.72 -7.39 14.80
N SER A 100 4.18 -6.33 15.49
CA SER A 100 5.59 -6.20 15.85
C SER A 100 6.04 -7.31 16.81
N ASN A 101 5.14 -7.82 17.66
CA ASN A 101 5.39 -8.95 18.55
C ASN A 101 4.11 -9.70 18.92
N ASN A 102 3.68 -10.68 18.13
CA ASN A 102 2.49 -11.49 18.43
C ASN A 102 2.79 -12.80 19.17
N MET A 103 3.89 -12.92 19.91
CA MET A 103 4.21 -14.17 20.64
C MET A 103 3.29 -14.41 21.87
N SER A 104 2.56 -13.38 22.31
CA SER A 104 1.53 -13.46 23.35
C SER A 104 0.34 -12.56 22.95
N PRO A 105 -0.55 -13.03 22.05
CA PRO A 105 -1.49 -12.16 21.34
C PRO A 105 -2.42 -11.36 22.24
N GLU A 106 -2.91 -11.97 23.33
CA GLU A 106 -3.80 -11.27 24.29
C GLU A 106 -3.06 -10.19 25.07
N LYS A 107 -1.91 -10.54 25.67
CA LYS A 107 -1.10 -9.58 26.43
C LYS A 107 -0.66 -8.41 25.55
N ILE A 108 -0.14 -8.70 24.37
CA ILE A 108 0.35 -7.66 23.45
C ILE A 108 -0.81 -6.85 22.89
N GLY A 109 -1.94 -7.51 22.58
CA GLY A 109 -3.16 -6.83 22.17
C GLY A 109 -3.65 -5.83 23.21
N GLU A 110 -3.54 -6.14 24.50
CA GLU A 110 -3.88 -5.23 25.59
C GLU A 110 -2.86 -4.08 25.74
N GLU A 111 -1.56 -4.39 25.74
CA GLU A 111 -0.48 -3.38 25.84
C GLU A 111 -0.57 -2.36 24.70
N CYS A 112 -0.69 -2.83 23.46
CA CYS A 112 -0.86 -1.97 22.29
C CYS A 112 -2.18 -1.18 22.33
N ALA A 113 -3.23 -1.72 22.95
CA ALA A 113 -4.50 -1.02 23.08
C ALA A 113 -4.38 0.13 24.08
N GLN A 114 -3.65 -0.06 25.18
CA GLN A 114 -3.33 1.01 26.13
C GLN A 114 -2.49 2.11 25.46
N GLU A 115 -1.49 1.74 24.66
CA GLU A 115 -0.62 2.71 23.96
C GLU A 115 -1.39 3.61 23.00
N HIS A 116 -2.38 3.07 22.28
CA HIS A 116 -3.10 3.80 21.23
C HIS A 116 -4.53 4.22 21.61
N GLY A 117 -4.94 4.04 22.87
CA GLY A 117 -6.27 4.44 23.34
C GLY A 117 -7.41 3.58 22.78
N VAL A 118 -7.15 2.32 22.45
CA VAL A 118 -8.15 1.35 22.00
C VAL A 118 -8.81 0.68 23.21
N ARG A 119 -10.12 0.46 23.12
CA ARG A 119 -10.88 -0.26 24.16
C ARG A 119 -10.64 -1.77 24.05
N TRP A 120 -9.56 -2.26 24.67
CA TRP A 120 -9.16 -3.68 24.64
C TRP A 120 -10.33 -4.64 24.91
N LYS A 121 -11.15 -4.35 25.93
CA LYS A 121 -12.31 -5.17 26.29
C LYS A 121 -13.21 -5.53 25.10
N LEU A 122 -13.49 -4.57 24.21
CA LEU A 122 -14.33 -4.82 23.03
C LEU A 122 -13.67 -5.75 22.01
N VAL A 123 -12.34 -5.66 21.86
CA VAL A 123 -11.56 -6.51 20.97
C VAL A 123 -11.45 -7.92 21.55
N ALA A 124 -11.14 -8.04 22.84
CA ALA A 124 -11.00 -9.30 23.55
C ALA A 124 -12.32 -10.10 23.60
N GLU A 125 -13.44 -9.44 23.92
CA GLU A 125 -14.77 -10.09 23.94
C GLU A 125 -15.17 -10.58 22.54
N CYS A 126 -14.88 -9.80 21.49
CA CYS A 126 -15.07 -10.23 20.10
C CYS A 126 -14.23 -11.46 19.77
N ALA A 127 -12.93 -11.44 20.12
CA ALA A 127 -12.00 -12.51 19.76
C ALA A 127 -12.30 -13.83 20.52
N ALA A 128 -12.82 -13.73 21.74
CA ALA A 128 -13.25 -14.88 22.54
C ALA A 128 -14.60 -15.47 22.10
N GLY A 129 -15.43 -14.69 21.38
CA GLY A 129 -16.77 -15.09 20.96
C GLY A 129 -16.87 -15.57 19.51
N MET A 130 -18.09 -15.99 19.14
CA MET A 130 -18.42 -16.41 17.77
C MET A 130 -18.21 -15.29 16.74
N GLU A 131 -18.32 -14.02 17.14
CA GLU A 131 -18.07 -12.89 16.25
C GLU A 131 -16.64 -12.94 15.68
N GLY A 132 -15.63 -13.22 16.50
CA GLY A 132 -14.26 -13.34 16.06
C GLY A 132 -14.05 -14.50 15.07
N ASP A 133 -14.75 -15.62 15.27
CA ASP A 133 -14.68 -16.76 14.35
C ASP A 133 -15.32 -16.41 13.00
N GLU A 134 -16.50 -15.78 13.00
CA GLU A 134 -17.15 -15.31 11.77
C GLU A 134 -16.29 -14.28 11.01
N LEU A 135 -15.68 -13.32 11.73
CA LEU A 135 -14.78 -12.34 11.13
C LEU A 135 -13.55 -12.99 10.51
N LEU A 136 -12.90 -13.92 11.22
CA LEU A 136 -11.72 -14.62 10.69
C LEU A 136 -12.09 -15.48 9.48
N LYS A 137 -13.23 -16.17 9.52
CA LYS A 137 -13.78 -16.91 8.38
C LYS A 137 -14.04 -15.97 7.19
N HIS A 138 -14.61 -14.79 7.42
CA HIS A 138 -14.88 -13.81 6.36
C HIS A 138 -13.60 -13.28 5.70
N HIS A 139 -12.55 -13.00 6.49
CA HIS A 139 -11.22 -12.69 5.96
C HIS A 139 -10.62 -13.86 5.17
N GLY A 140 -10.90 -15.10 5.58
CA GLY A 140 -10.56 -16.29 4.81
C GLY A 140 -11.25 -16.38 3.46
N GLU A 141 -12.55 -16.09 3.40
CA GLU A 141 -13.29 -16.02 2.14
C GLU A 141 -12.73 -14.93 1.22
N ALA A 142 -12.46 -13.74 1.76
CA ALA A 142 -11.84 -12.66 0.99
C ALA A 142 -10.46 -13.07 0.44
N THR A 143 -9.66 -13.76 1.23
CA THR A 143 -8.34 -14.25 0.81
C THR A 143 -8.44 -15.33 -0.28
N ASN A 144 -9.38 -16.26 -0.13
CA ASN A 144 -9.60 -17.35 -1.09
C ASN A 144 -10.25 -16.88 -2.40
N ALA A 145 -10.96 -15.74 -2.38
CA ALA A 145 -11.58 -15.14 -3.55
C ALA A 145 -10.59 -14.40 -4.47
N LEU A 146 -9.35 -14.18 -4.03
CA LEU A 146 -8.34 -13.50 -4.85
C LEU A 146 -7.99 -14.26 -6.12
N TYR A 147 -7.81 -13.50 -7.19
CA TYR A 147 -7.27 -13.98 -8.45
C TYR A 147 -6.16 -13.03 -8.95
N PRO A 148 -4.92 -13.53 -9.16
CA PRO A 148 -4.48 -14.92 -8.94
C PRO A 148 -4.49 -15.30 -7.45
N ARG A 149 -4.70 -16.59 -7.17
CA ARG A 149 -4.73 -17.10 -5.79
C ARG A 149 -3.44 -16.73 -5.04
N VAL A 150 -3.59 -16.44 -3.74
CA VAL A 150 -2.46 -16.12 -2.86
C VAL A 150 -1.45 -17.26 -2.84
N SER A 151 -0.22 -16.97 -3.27
CA SER A 151 0.90 -17.91 -3.24
C SER A 151 1.91 -17.59 -2.14
N PHE A 152 1.94 -16.35 -1.65
CA PHE A 152 2.79 -15.89 -0.56
C PHE A 152 2.13 -14.77 0.24
N ILE A 153 2.67 -14.49 1.42
CA ILE A 153 2.17 -13.49 2.36
C ILE A 153 3.35 -12.62 2.81
N PRO A 154 3.18 -11.29 2.94
CA PRO A 154 1.99 -10.53 2.60
C PRO A 154 1.76 -10.43 1.09
N THR A 155 0.49 -10.46 0.68
CA THR A 155 0.04 -10.10 -0.68
C THR A 155 -0.68 -8.76 -0.60
N VAL A 156 -0.30 -7.81 -1.46
CA VAL A 156 -0.78 -6.42 -1.37
C VAL A 156 -1.46 -6.02 -2.67
N LEU A 157 -2.70 -5.56 -2.58
CA LEU A 157 -3.40 -4.99 -3.72
C LEU A 157 -3.38 -3.48 -3.61
N LEU A 158 -3.06 -2.82 -4.72
CA LEU A 158 -3.30 -1.40 -4.91
C LEU A 158 -4.48 -1.27 -5.87
N ASP A 159 -5.54 -0.55 -5.48
CA ASP A 159 -6.80 -0.42 -6.24
C ASP A 159 -7.31 -1.75 -6.81
N GLN A 160 -7.33 -2.78 -5.97
CA GLN A 160 -7.75 -4.16 -6.31
C GLN A 160 -6.83 -4.90 -7.30
N ASN A 161 -5.70 -4.32 -7.72
CA ASN A 161 -4.72 -4.96 -8.60
C ASN A 161 -3.53 -5.51 -7.79
N GLN A 162 -3.19 -6.78 -8.05
CA GLN A 162 -2.14 -7.59 -7.38
C GLN A 162 -0.79 -7.62 -8.12
N ASP A 163 -0.59 -6.83 -9.18
CA ASP A 163 0.64 -6.81 -9.97
C ASP A 163 1.85 -6.27 -9.18
N ASN A 164 3.05 -6.55 -9.67
CA ASN A 164 4.32 -5.96 -9.19
C ASN A 164 4.58 -6.10 -7.69
N GLN A 165 4.17 -7.20 -7.06
CA GLN A 165 4.42 -7.49 -5.65
C GLN A 165 5.87 -7.23 -5.20
N PRO A 166 6.93 -7.62 -5.95
CA PRO A 166 8.30 -7.33 -5.53
C PRO A 166 8.62 -5.83 -5.41
N ALA A 167 8.02 -4.99 -6.27
CA ALA A 167 8.18 -3.54 -6.21
C ALA A 167 7.42 -2.96 -5.03
N ILE A 168 6.16 -3.39 -4.83
CA ILE A 168 5.29 -2.95 -3.73
C ILE A 168 5.91 -3.28 -2.37
N LEU A 169 6.41 -4.50 -2.18
CA LEU A 169 7.02 -4.93 -0.92
C LEU A 169 8.37 -4.25 -0.65
N LYS A 170 9.06 -3.77 -1.70
CA LYS A 170 10.35 -3.08 -1.59
C LYS A 170 10.18 -1.60 -1.27
N ASN A 171 9.22 -0.92 -1.91
CA ASN A 171 8.99 0.51 -1.73
C ASN A 171 7.52 0.87 -2.04
N LEU A 172 6.65 0.65 -1.06
CA LEU A 172 5.21 0.87 -1.18
C LEU A 172 4.90 2.33 -1.57
N LEU A 173 5.54 3.30 -0.90
CA LEU A 173 5.34 4.72 -1.16
C LEU A 173 5.60 5.07 -2.63
N LYS A 174 6.67 4.52 -3.23
CA LYS A 174 6.98 4.77 -4.64
C LYS A 174 5.87 4.27 -5.55
N GLU A 175 5.38 3.04 -5.34
CA GLU A 175 4.34 2.44 -6.18
C GLU A 175 2.99 3.14 -6.02
N VAL A 176 2.64 3.56 -4.81
CA VAL A 176 1.44 4.40 -4.55
C VAL A 176 1.56 5.74 -5.26
N CYS A 177 2.73 6.40 -5.17
CA CYS A 177 2.97 7.66 -5.84
C CYS A 177 2.91 7.56 -7.36
N ALA A 178 3.42 6.48 -7.95
CA ALA A 178 3.32 6.25 -9.39
C ALA A 178 1.86 6.18 -9.85
N ARG A 179 1.00 5.47 -9.11
CA ARG A 179 -0.44 5.38 -9.41
C ARG A 179 -1.18 6.71 -9.24
N LEU A 180 -0.88 7.43 -8.16
CA LEU A 180 -1.43 8.77 -7.95
C LEU A 180 -1.07 9.72 -9.12
N GLN A 181 0.15 9.62 -9.65
CA GLN A 181 0.58 10.43 -10.80
C GLN A 181 -0.15 10.06 -12.09
N GLU A 182 -0.41 8.77 -12.33
CA GLU A 182 -1.25 8.31 -13.46
C GLU A 182 -2.67 8.88 -13.38
N GLN A 183 -3.25 9.00 -12.17
CA GLN A 183 -4.55 9.62 -11.97
C GLN A 183 -4.52 11.13 -12.27
N VAL A 184 -3.44 11.83 -11.88
CA VAL A 184 -3.31 13.29 -12.04
C VAL A 184 -3.15 13.73 -13.49
N GLY A 185 -2.61 12.88 -14.38
CA GLY A 185 -2.56 13.14 -15.83
C GLY A 185 -3.93 13.34 -16.50
N SER A 186 -5.03 13.18 -15.75
CA SER A 186 -6.42 13.43 -16.18
C SER A 186 -7.10 14.64 -15.53
N PHE A 187 -6.41 15.41 -14.66
CA PHE A 187 -6.99 16.50 -13.87
C PHE A 187 -6.25 17.85 -14.04
N PRO A 188 -6.90 19.00 -13.76
CA PRO A 188 -6.34 20.33 -14.01
C PRO A 188 -5.13 20.71 -13.12
N PHE A 189 -4.27 21.56 -13.68
CA PHE A 189 -2.93 22.04 -13.22
C PHE A 189 -2.77 22.41 -11.73
N THR A 190 -3.85 22.70 -10.99
CA THR A 190 -3.78 23.09 -9.57
C THR A 190 -3.54 21.91 -8.61
N LEU A 191 -3.78 20.68 -9.06
CA LEU A 191 -3.65 19.45 -8.26
C LEU A 191 -2.20 18.96 -8.15
N GLU A 192 -1.37 19.26 -9.15
CA GLU A 192 0.04 18.85 -9.22
C GLU A 192 0.86 19.31 -8.01
N ALA A 193 0.69 20.55 -7.54
CA ALA A 193 1.55 21.13 -6.51
C ALA A 193 1.46 20.45 -5.12
N LEU A 194 0.30 19.86 -4.77
CA LEU A 194 0.14 19.11 -3.51
C LEU A 194 0.70 17.69 -3.64
N LEU A 195 0.49 17.05 -4.80
CA LEU A 195 1.08 15.74 -5.09
C LEU A 195 2.58 15.79 -5.24
N GLN A 196 3.17 16.84 -5.83
CA GLN A 196 4.63 16.98 -5.93
C GLN A 196 5.32 17.04 -4.55
N LYS A 197 4.64 17.53 -3.50
CA LYS A 197 5.17 17.55 -2.14
C LYS A 197 5.09 16.19 -1.46
N ALA A 198 3.95 15.51 -1.61
CA ALA A 198 3.69 14.19 -1.02
C ALA A 198 4.44 13.05 -1.75
N CYS A 199 4.55 13.17 -3.06
CA CYS A 199 5.10 12.22 -4.02
C CYS A 199 6.08 12.93 -4.96
N PRO A 200 7.25 13.37 -4.47
CA PRO A 200 8.20 14.11 -5.28
C PRO A 200 8.76 13.24 -6.40
N CYS A 201 8.47 13.63 -7.65
CA CYS A 201 9.20 13.13 -8.80
C CYS A 201 10.66 13.59 -8.70
N ARG A 202 11.60 12.66 -8.88
CA ARG A 202 12.96 13.04 -9.27
C ARG A 202 12.96 13.31 -10.77
N LEU A 203 13.00 14.58 -11.15
CA LEU A 203 13.28 14.96 -12.52
C LEU A 203 14.75 14.68 -12.79
N TYR A 204 15.02 13.89 -13.82
CA TYR A 204 16.36 13.70 -14.35
C TYR A 204 16.41 14.36 -15.73
N ALA A 205 17.37 15.26 -15.93
CA ALA A 205 17.69 15.79 -17.25
C ALA A 205 18.93 15.07 -17.77
N CYS A 206 18.87 14.63 -19.03
CA CYS A 206 20.05 14.14 -19.72
C CYS A 206 20.80 15.34 -20.30
N ARG A 207 22.07 15.49 -19.92
CA ARG A 207 22.96 16.44 -20.60
C ARG A 207 23.42 15.79 -21.91
N LEU A 208 22.92 16.29 -23.04
CA LEU A 208 23.15 15.72 -24.38
C LEU A 208 24.65 15.59 -24.72
N ASP A 209 25.48 16.48 -24.17
CA ASP A 209 26.92 16.50 -24.48
C ASP A 209 27.73 15.47 -23.70
N THR A 210 27.22 15.00 -22.55
CA THR A 210 27.97 14.10 -21.66
C THR A 210 27.29 12.76 -21.43
N ASN A 211 26.04 12.57 -21.90
CA ASN A 211 25.22 11.39 -21.60
C ASN A 211 25.08 11.09 -20.09
N ILE A 212 25.12 12.14 -19.26
CA ILE A 212 24.99 12.04 -17.80
C ILE A 212 23.56 12.46 -17.44
N CYS A 213 22.86 11.60 -16.70
CA CYS A 213 21.61 11.94 -16.02
C CYS A 213 21.94 12.81 -14.79
N LEU A 214 21.56 14.08 -14.84
CA LEU A 214 21.67 15.00 -13.71
C LEU A 214 20.31 15.11 -13.01
N HIS A 215 20.34 15.09 -11.67
CA HIS A 215 19.17 15.35 -10.86
C HIS A 215 18.78 16.82 -10.98
N VAL A 216 17.59 17.11 -11.50
CA VAL A 216 17.07 18.48 -11.59
C VAL A 216 16.32 18.78 -10.31
N ALA A 217 16.91 19.60 -9.45
CA ALA A 217 16.20 20.13 -8.29
C ALA A 217 14.99 20.95 -8.77
N THR A 218 13.81 20.65 -8.24
CA THR A 218 12.48 21.18 -8.61
C THR A 218 12.30 22.69 -8.38
N HIS A 219 13.36 23.46 -8.15
CA HIS A 219 13.31 24.92 -7.93
C HIS A 219 14.09 25.77 -8.94
N VAL A 220 14.78 25.18 -9.93
CA VAL A 220 15.65 25.96 -10.84
C VAL A 220 15.14 26.00 -12.30
N ALA A 221 14.14 25.21 -12.67
CA ALA A 221 13.72 25.08 -14.07
C ALA A 221 13.06 26.33 -14.69
N ALA A 222 12.61 27.30 -13.89
CA ALA A 222 11.87 28.46 -14.41
C ALA A 222 12.74 29.54 -15.10
N LEU A 223 14.07 29.55 -14.89
CA LEU A 223 14.89 30.69 -15.32
C LEU A 223 15.89 30.41 -16.46
N TYR A 224 16.05 29.16 -16.93
CA TYR A 224 17.13 28.84 -17.87
C TYR A 224 16.82 27.80 -18.96
N ILE A 225 15.59 27.72 -19.45
CA ILE A 225 15.26 26.82 -20.57
C ILE A 225 14.48 27.60 -21.63
N ARG A 226 15.21 28.24 -22.56
CA ARG A 226 14.64 28.98 -23.70
C ARG A 226 14.58 28.18 -25.01
N SER A 227 14.80 26.86 -25.00
CA SER A 227 14.86 26.11 -26.27
C SER A 227 14.52 24.61 -26.24
N VAL A 228 13.99 24.05 -25.15
CA VAL A 228 13.55 22.64 -25.14
C VAL A 228 12.03 22.60 -25.24
N ARG A 229 11.50 21.97 -26.30
CA ARG A 229 10.06 21.63 -26.37
C ARG A 229 9.75 20.72 -25.19
N LEU A 230 8.96 21.20 -24.24
CA LEU A 230 8.39 20.37 -23.18
C LEU A 230 7.48 19.34 -23.83
N CYS A 231 7.92 18.08 -23.88
CA CYS A 231 7.00 16.97 -23.99
C CYS A 231 6.54 16.66 -22.56
N ASP A 232 5.24 16.58 -22.35
CA ASP A 232 4.64 16.15 -21.09
C ASP A 232 5.29 14.84 -20.61
N VAL A 233 5.96 14.91 -19.46
CA VAL A 233 6.75 13.81 -18.94
C VAL A 233 5.84 12.89 -18.13
N LEU A 234 5.31 11.86 -18.80
CA LEU A 234 4.79 10.68 -18.11
C LEU A 234 5.96 9.97 -17.41
N CYS A 235 5.98 10.03 -16.07
CA CYS A 235 6.99 9.38 -15.25
C CYS A 235 6.84 7.84 -15.31
N SER A 236 7.57 7.19 -16.20
CA SER A 236 7.96 5.78 -16.03
C SER A 236 9.48 5.71 -15.88
N CYS A 237 9.93 5.32 -14.69
CA CYS A 237 11.36 5.14 -14.40
C CYS A 237 11.72 3.66 -14.37
N GLU A 238 12.12 3.10 -15.52
CA GLU A 238 13.04 1.97 -15.51
C GLU A 238 14.47 2.47 -15.28
N TYR A 239 15.14 1.89 -14.30
CA TYR A 239 16.54 2.17 -13.99
C TYR A 239 17.43 1.58 -15.08
N LYS A 240 17.75 2.37 -16.11
CA LYS A 240 18.91 2.11 -16.97
C LYS A 240 19.94 3.22 -16.75
N SER A 241 21.01 2.85 -16.09
CA SER A 241 22.12 3.74 -15.69
C SER A 241 23.03 4.18 -16.85
N VAL A 242 22.61 4.02 -18.11
CA VAL A 242 23.40 4.41 -19.29
C VAL A 242 22.45 4.84 -20.42
N CYS A 243 22.64 6.05 -20.94
CA CYS A 243 22.01 6.49 -22.19
C CYS A 243 22.68 5.73 -23.36
N PRO A 244 21.95 5.06 -24.27
CA PRO A 244 22.56 4.48 -25.44
C PRO A 244 23.08 5.60 -26.35
N ALA A 245 24.41 5.62 -26.54
CA ALA A 245 25.07 6.54 -27.45
C ALA A 245 24.99 5.98 -28.87
N SER A 246 23.94 6.32 -29.62
CA SER A 246 23.96 6.45 -31.09
C SER A 246 22.54 6.53 -31.66
N HIS A 247 22.42 7.39 -32.68
CA HIS A 247 21.27 7.62 -33.56
C HIS A 247 20.30 8.74 -33.15
N LEU A 248 20.49 9.89 -33.82
CA LEU A 248 19.46 10.86 -34.20
C LEU A 248 18.29 10.12 -34.88
N GLY A 249 17.29 9.74 -34.10
CA GLY A 249 16.09 9.05 -34.58
C GLY A 249 15.10 8.90 -33.43
N MET A 250 13.85 9.30 -33.66
CA MET A 250 12.74 9.20 -32.71
C MET A 250 12.66 7.81 -32.09
N TRP A 251 12.82 7.72 -30.77
CA TRP A 251 12.33 6.58 -30.00
C TRP A 251 11.02 6.98 -29.30
N GLN A 252 9.96 6.29 -29.69
CA GLN A 252 8.72 6.21 -28.95
C GLN A 252 9.02 5.65 -27.56
N CYS A 253 8.78 6.43 -26.51
CA CYS A 253 8.33 5.82 -25.26
C CYS A 253 7.00 5.12 -25.59
N HIS A 254 6.83 3.86 -25.18
CA HIS A 254 5.56 3.15 -25.36
C HIS A 254 4.46 3.83 -24.55
N VAL A 255 3.83 4.82 -25.17
CA VAL A 255 2.51 5.32 -24.81
C VAL A 255 1.54 4.23 -25.30
N ARG A 256 0.85 3.52 -24.40
CA ARG A 256 -0.45 2.96 -24.79
C ARG A 256 -1.35 4.15 -25.06
N ARG A 257 -1.39 4.57 -26.32
CA ARG A 257 -2.32 5.59 -26.82
C ARG A 257 -3.73 5.03 -26.67
N TYR A 258 -4.54 5.59 -25.78
CA TYR A 258 -5.94 5.76 -26.13
C TYR A 258 -5.98 6.98 -27.06
N MET A 259 -6.13 6.72 -28.36
CA MET A 259 -6.45 7.76 -29.33
C MET A 259 -7.80 8.37 -28.92
N SER A 260 -7.81 9.64 -28.53
CA SER A 260 -8.97 10.48 -28.77
C SER A 260 -8.54 11.62 -29.69
N ASN A 261 -9.29 11.76 -30.77
CA ASN A 261 -9.05 12.74 -31.82
C ASN A 261 -9.33 14.15 -31.29
N GLY A 262 -8.45 15.09 -31.62
CA GLY A 262 -8.84 16.48 -31.89
C GLY A 262 -8.42 17.52 -30.85
N CYS A 263 -7.64 18.47 -31.36
CA CYS A 263 -7.26 19.81 -30.86
C CYS A 263 -5.96 19.89 -30.05
#